data_AF-A0A260S5C8-F1
#
_entry.id   AF-A0A260S5C8-F1
#
_cell.length_a   1.000
_cell.length_b   1.000
_cell.length_c   1.000
_cell.angle_alpha   90.00
_cell.angle_beta   90.00
_cell.angle_gamma   90.00
#
_symmetry.space_group_name_H-M   'P 1'
#
loop_
_entity.id
_entity.type
_entity.pdbx_description
1 polymer ?
#
loop_
_entity_poly.entity_id
_entity_poly.type
_entity_poly.pdbx_seq_one_letter_code
_entity_poly.pdbx_strand_id
1 'polypeptide(L)' 'MNRQTSTSRSVTAGCARCSIEWTTPNAQAVAARHHDSHGHRTWVEQILTIEYGTAQPVAEQPGLFG' A
#
# COMPACT_ATOMS: atom_id res chain seq x y z
N MET A 1 -15.57 -22.73 -0.38
CA MET A 1 -15.07 -21.92 0.75
C MET A 1 -14.65 -20.56 0.21
N ASN A 2 -15.48 -19.53 0.38
CA ASN A 2 -15.11 -18.18 0.02
C ASN A 2 -14.37 -17.58 1.22
N ARG A 3 -13.04 -17.41 1.12
CA ARG A 3 -12.29 -16.71 2.17
C ARG A 3 -12.72 -15.24 2.07
N GLN A 4 -13.47 -14.74 3.05
CA GLN A 4 -13.67 -13.29 3.16
C GLN A 4 -12.29 -12.65 3.14
N THR A 5 -11.99 -11.91 2.08
CA THR A 5 -10.67 -11.30 1.89
C THR A 5 -10.94 -9.83 1.67
N SER A 6 -10.48 -8.99 2.60
CA SER A 6 -10.45 -7.55 2.39
C SER A 6 -9.07 -7.17 1.88
N THR A 7 -9.01 -6.29 0.90
CA THR A 7 -7.76 -5.73 0.41
C THR A 7 -7.92 -4.22 0.31
N SER A 8 -7.09 -3.49 1.01
CA SER A 8 -7.02 -2.03 0.92
C SER A 8 -5.60 -1.59 0.56
N ARG A 9 -5.52 -0.53 -0.25
CA ARG A 9 -4.25 0.07 -0.67
C ARG A 9 -4.37 1.58 -0.51
N SER A 10 -3.47 2.14 0.28
CA SER A 10 -3.30 3.58 0.43
C SER A 10 -1.96 3.98 -0.19
N VAL A 11 -1.95 5.09 -0.93
CA VAL A 11 -0.74 5.61 -1.57
C VAL A 11 -0.61 7.08 -1.20
N THR A 12 0.53 7.44 -0.64
CA THR A 12 0.92 8.82 -0.37
C THR A 12 2.22 9.09 -1.11
N ALA A 13 2.37 10.27 -1.68
CA ALA A 13 3.59 10.67 -2.35
C ALA A 13 3.88 12.14 -2.12
N GLY A 14 5.11 12.57 -2.32
CA GLY A 14 5.45 13.97 -2.11
C GLY A 14 6.74 14.43 -2.77
N CYS A 15 6.98 15.72 -2.65
CA CYS A 15 8.19 16.37 -3.10
C CYS A 15 8.77 17.24 -1.97
N ALA A 16 9.92 16.83 -1.43
CA ALA A 16 10.56 17.55 -0.33
C ALA A 16 11.00 18.98 -0.70
N ARG A 17 11.28 19.23 -2.00
CA ARG A 17 11.70 20.55 -2.47
C ARG A 17 10.52 21.53 -2.62
N CYS A 18 9.36 21.04 -3.01
CA CYS A 18 8.15 21.87 -3.19
C CYS A 18 7.29 21.93 -1.92
N SER A 19 7.59 21.11 -0.90
CA SER A 19 6.78 20.97 0.31
C SER A 19 5.30 20.63 0.00
N ILE A 20 5.09 19.71 -0.94
CA ILE A 20 3.76 19.24 -1.35
C ILE A 20 3.62 17.74 -1.14
N GLU A 21 2.39 17.31 -0.85
CA GLU A 21 1.99 15.93 -0.66
C GLU A 21 0.72 15.62 -1.47
N TRP A 22 0.66 14.41 -2.03
CA TRP A 22 -0.45 13.87 -2.78
C TRP A 22 -0.92 12.56 -2.12
N THR A 23 -2.20 12.47 -1.81
CA THR A 23 -2.80 11.34 -1.07
C THR A 23 -3.87 10.59 -1.88
N THR A 24 -4.03 10.95 -3.15
CA THR A 24 -4.99 10.33 -4.06
C THR A 24 -4.49 8.97 -4.57
N PRO A 25 -5.37 8.09 -5.07
CA PRO A 25 -4.94 6.78 -5.61
C PRO A 25 -3.88 6.85 -6.73
N ASN A 26 -3.75 7.98 -7.40
CA ASN A 26 -2.76 8.24 -8.44
C ASN A 26 -1.52 9.02 -7.95
N ALA A 27 -1.33 9.20 -6.65
CA ALA A 27 -0.23 9.98 -6.06
C ALA A 27 1.16 9.56 -6.58
N GLN A 28 1.38 8.25 -6.75
CA GLN A 28 2.61 7.71 -7.36
C GLN A 28 2.86 8.28 -8.77
N ALA A 29 1.83 8.32 -9.61
CA ALA A 29 1.96 8.82 -10.98
C ALA A 29 2.18 10.33 -11.01
N VAL A 30 1.56 11.08 -10.09
CA VAL A 30 1.76 12.52 -9.95
C VAL A 30 3.22 12.81 -9.53
N ALA A 31 3.74 12.08 -8.55
CA ALA A 31 5.12 12.22 -8.11
C ALA A 31 6.13 11.90 -9.23
N ALA A 32 5.91 10.83 -10.00
CA ALA A 32 6.76 10.49 -11.15
C ALA A 32 6.75 11.62 -12.20
N ARG A 33 5.57 12.09 -12.61
CA ARG A 33 5.46 13.21 -13.55
C ARG A 33 6.12 14.48 -13.03
N HIS A 34 6.00 14.75 -11.74
CA HIS A 34 6.62 15.91 -11.10
C HIS A 34 8.14 15.82 -11.12
N HIS A 35 8.71 14.64 -10.85
CA HIS A 35 10.14 14.37 -11.00
C HIS A 35 10.59 14.59 -12.44
N ASP A 36 9.90 14.00 -13.42
CA ASP A 36 10.26 14.11 -14.83
C ASP A 36 10.20 15.57 -15.32
N SER A 37 9.25 16.36 -14.82
CA SER A 37 9.06 17.74 -15.23
C SER A 37 10.03 18.73 -14.57
N HIS A 38 10.42 18.49 -13.31
CA HIS A 38 11.19 19.46 -12.51
C HIS A 38 12.58 18.98 -12.07
N GLY A 39 12.89 17.68 -12.22
CA GLY A 39 14.11 17.05 -11.69
C GLY A 39 14.17 16.98 -10.16
N HIS A 40 13.06 17.23 -9.47
CA HIS A 40 13.03 17.25 -8.00
C HIS A 40 13.04 15.83 -7.45
N ARG A 41 13.73 15.61 -6.33
CA ARG A 41 13.58 14.34 -5.59
C ARG A 41 12.14 14.24 -5.06
N THR A 42 11.42 13.25 -5.54
CA THR A 42 10.09 12.86 -5.06
C THR A 42 10.16 11.53 -4.32
N TRP A 43 9.17 11.26 -3.49
CA TRP A 43 9.04 10.01 -2.75
C TRP A 43 7.61 9.48 -2.86
N VAL A 44 7.45 8.17 -2.65
CA VAL A 44 6.16 7.48 -2.64
C VAL A 44 6.17 6.46 -1.50
N GLU A 45 5.12 6.48 -0.69
CA GLU A 45 4.79 5.49 0.33
C GLU A 45 3.52 4.75 -0.10
N GLN A 46 3.53 3.42 0.03
CA GLN A 46 2.39 2.58 -0.28
C GLN A 46 2.13 1.60 0.86
N ILE A 47 0.92 1.65 1.40
CA ILE A 47 0.45 0.76 2.45
C ILE A 47 -0.52 -0.23 1.80
N LEU A 48 -0.20 -1.52 1.86
CA LEU A 48 -1.05 -2.62 1.41
C LEU A 48 -1.51 -3.42 2.62
N THR A 49 -2.82 -3.49 2.82
CA THR A 49 -3.43 -4.28 3.87
C THR A 49 -4.27 -5.38 3.23
N ILE A 50 -4.00 -6.63 3.63
CA ILE A 50 -4.76 -7.80 3.23
C ILE A 50 -5.26 -8.47 4.50
N GLU A 51 -6.57 -8.52 4.67
CA GLU A 51 -7.22 -9.18 5.78
C GLU A 51 -7.86 -10.47 5.29
N TYR A 52 -7.53 -11.59 5.92
CA TYR A 52 -8.18 -12.87 5.69
C TYR A 52 -9.19 -13.11 6.80
N GLY A 53 -10.41 -13.49 6.43
CA GLY A 53 -11.52 -13.69 7.35
C GLY A 53 -11.35 -14.91 8.26
N THR A 54 -12.28 -15.04 9.21
CA THR A 54 -12.34 -16.13 10.19
C THR A 54 -12.82 -17.41 9.52
N ALA A 55 -11.93 -18.11 8.81
CA ALA A 55 -12.19 -19.51 8.46
C ALA A 55 -12.01 -20.36 9.71
N GLN A 56 -13.02 -21.16 10.06
CA GLN A 56 -12.88 -22.14 11.12
C GLN A 56 -11.84 -23.18 10.68
N PRO A 57 -10.78 -23.45 11.46
CA PRO A 57 -9.74 -24.39 11.07
C PRO A 57 -10.36 -25.78 10.86
N VAL A 58 -10.02 -26.41 9.73
CA VAL A 58 -10.56 -27.72 9.34
C VAL A 58 -9.99 -28.86 10.21
N ALA A 59 -8.85 -28.60 10.87
CA ALA A 59 -8.21 -29.43 11.88
C ALA A 59 -7.28 -28.53 12.73
N GLU A 60 -7.05 -28.88 14.00
CA GLU A 60 -5.99 -28.26 14.82
C GLU A 60 -4.64 -28.58 14.16
N GLN A 61 -3.96 -27.55 13.63
CA GLN A 61 -2.60 -27.72 13.13
C GLN A 61 -1.64 -27.83 14.31
N PRO A 62 -0.75 -28.84 14.36
CA PRO A 62 0.40 -28.80 15.26
C PRO A 62 1.21 -27.54 14.96
N GLY A 63 1.68 -26.87 16.01
CA GLY A 63 2.29 -25.53 15.93
C GLY A 63 3.32 -25.42 14.81
N LEU A 64 3.11 -24.47 13.90
CA LEU A 64 3.90 -24.31 12.67
C LEU A 64 5.36 -23.85 12.92
N PHE A 65 5.71 -23.58 14.18
CA PHE A 65 7.01 -23.07 14.62
C PHE A 65 7.51 -23.80 15.89
N GLY A 66 7.27 -25.11 15.98
CA GLY A 66 7.96 -25.98 16.94
C GLY A 66 9.41 -26.23 16.56
#